data_AF-A0A7J9BEG0-F1
#
_entry.id   AF-A0A7J9BEG0-F1
#
_cell.length_a   1.000
_cell.length_b   1.000
_cell.length_c   1.000
_cell.angle_alpha   90.00
_cell.angle_beta   90.00
_cell.angle_gamma   90.00
#
_symmetry.space_group_name_H-M   'P 1'
#
loop_
_entity.id
_entity.type
_entity.pdbx_description
1 polymer ?
#
loop_
_entity_poly.entity_id
_entity_poly.type
_entity_poly.pdbx_seq_one_letter_code
_entity_poly.pdbx_strand_id
1 'polypeptide(L)'
;MPFELTLEVVREDLSVKKKLWRSKFIMNLPPIEILRRSMHSVVAIAQVTKENQFIFWRTVKGASKLCCRILFLELILIRLRNVQAMGYCKAPCVFLLCLFISFCLPRQLLADEVDKNLTAQLFIDASEQSSRPIPQTLFGIFFEEINHAGAGGLWAELVSNRGSKCVPFGRGLDIGGCVGDGFEAGGANIPSNIDPWSIIGDESSIIVSTDRSSCFERNKVALKMEVLCNSEDTHICPSGGVGIYNPGFWGMNIEQGKSYKIVFYVRSTGAIDISVSFTSSDGLQTLSSTNIKASASDVSNWTKMEVLLEAKETNHNSRLQLTTSKNGVVWFDQVSAMPLDTYK
;
A
#
# COMPACT_ATOMS: atom_id res chain seq x y z
N MET A 1 -25.35 -19.62 -1.92
CA MET A 1 -24.87 -19.28 -3.28
C MET A 1 -24.45 -17.82 -3.25
N PRO A 2 -23.21 -17.46 -3.63
CA PRO A 2 -22.84 -16.05 -3.74
C PRO A 2 -23.63 -15.43 -4.90
N PHE A 3 -24.30 -14.30 -4.64
CA PHE A 3 -24.97 -13.52 -5.69
C PHE A 3 -23.93 -12.62 -6.36
N GLU A 4 -23.86 -12.68 -7.70
CA GLU A 4 -22.97 -11.82 -8.49
C GLU A 4 -23.72 -10.51 -8.81
N LEU A 5 -23.36 -9.42 -8.14
CA LEU A 5 -23.90 -8.08 -8.41
C LEU A 5 -22.96 -7.35 -9.37
N THR A 6 -23.42 -7.09 -10.60
CA THR A 6 -22.69 -6.26 -11.56
C THR A 6 -23.16 -4.81 -11.41
N LEU A 7 -22.33 -3.95 -10.83
CA LEU A 7 -22.58 -2.50 -10.75
C LEU A 7 -22.10 -1.83 -12.04
N GLU A 8 -23.04 -1.29 -12.81
CA GLU A 8 -22.71 -0.47 -13.99
C GLU A 8 -22.72 1.01 -13.56
N VAL A 9 -21.53 1.61 -13.47
CA VAL A 9 -21.36 3.04 -13.12
C VAL A 9 -21.33 3.84 -14.41
N VAL A 10 -22.46 4.42 -14.79
CA VAL A 10 -22.51 5.40 -15.90
C VAL A 10 -22.20 6.77 -15.33
N ARG A 11 -21.05 7.34 -15.69
CA ARG A 11 -20.72 8.75 -15.45
C ARG A 11 -20.98 9.51 -16.74
N GLU A 12 -22.04 10.31 -16.79
CA GLU A 12 -22.23 11.32 -17.84
C GLU A 12 -21.40 12.55 -17.49
N ASP A 13 -20.36 12.81 -18.29
CA ASP A 13 -19.61 14.06 -18.26
C ASP A 13 -20.05 14.88 -19.47
N LEU A 14 -20.63 16.06 -19.23
CA LEU A 14 -21.28 16.90 -20.22
C LEU A 14 -20.29 17.66 -21.14
N SER A 15 -19.01 17.28 -21.19
CA SER A 15 -18.02 18.04 -21.96
C SER A 15 -17.07 17.25 -22.86
N VAL A 16 -17.01 15.91 -22.84
CA VAL A 16 -16.06 15.18 -23.71
C VAL A 16 -16.62 13.84 -24.20
N LYS A 17 -16.44 13.58 -25.50
CA LYS A 17 -16.88 12.39 -26.26
C LYS A 17 -16.62 11.06 -25.50
N LYS A 18 -17.66 10.20 -25.51
CA LYS A 18 -17.79 8.85 -24.94
C LYS A 18 -16.47 8.05 -24.81
N LYS A 19 -16.15 7.60 -23.60
CA LYS A 19 -15.26 6.45 -23.34
C LYS A 19 -15.82 5.63 -22.17
N LEU A 20 -16.22 4.39 -22.45
CA LEU A 20 -16.81 3.47 -21.48
C LEU A 20 -15.68 2.79 -20.67
N TRP A 21 -15.75 2.80 -19.34
CA TRP A 21 -14.87 1.99 -18.48
C TRP A 21 -15.73 0.98 -17.72
N ARG A 22 -15.36 -0.30 -17.78
CA ARG A 22 -15.99 -1.39 -16.99
C ARG A 22 -15.04 -1.80 -15.87
N SER A 23 -15.51 -1.75 -14.63
CA SER A 23 -14.81 -2.29 -13.46
C SER A 23 -15.75 -3.21 -12.68
N LYS A 24 -15.31 -4.44 -12.40
CA LYS A 24 -16.07 -5.47 -11.67
C LYS A 24 -15.65 -5.47 -10.20
N PHE A 25 -16.60 -5.29 -9.29
CA PHE A 25 -16.38 -5.42 -7.84
C PHE A 25 -17.23 -6.57 -7.30
N ILE A 26 -16.63 -7.46 -6.52
CA ILE A 26 -17.31 -8.57 -5.84
C ILE A 26 -17.38 -8.21 -4.35
N MET A 27 -18.59 -8.09 -3.80
CA MET A 27 -18.81 -7.91 -2.36
C MET A 27 -19.71 -9.02 -1.83
N ASN A 28 -19.27 -9.71 -0.78
CA ASN A 28 -20.07 -10.66 -0.01
C ASN A 28 -20.57 -9.97 1.27
N LEU A 29 -21.89 -9.82 1.45
CA LEU A 29 -22.50 -9.34 2.70
C LEU A 29 -23.69 -10.23 3.12
N PRO A 30 -23.87 -10.52 4.43
CA PRO A 30 -25.01 -11.26 4.97
C PRO A 30 -26.29 -10.38 5.07
N PRO A 31 -27.49 -10.99 5.23
CA PRO A 31 -28.75 -10.28 5.04
C PRO A 31 -29.22 -9.53 6.30
N ILE A 32 -29.73 -8.32 6.07
CA ILE A 32 -30.48 -7.42 6.98
C ILE A 32 -29.62 -6.65 8.00
N GLU A 33 -29.15 -5.48 7.58
CA GLU A 33 -28.82 -4.37 8.49
C GLU A 33 -29.03 -3.02 7.77
N ILE A 34 -29.83 -2.14 8.36
CA ILE A 34 -30.03 -0.76 7.89
C ILE A 34 -28.72 -0.01 8.17
N LEU A 35 -27.86 0.11 7.17
CA LEU A 35 -26.62 0.89 7.28
C LEU A 35 -26.95 2.39 7.40
N ARG A 36 -27.01 2.88 8.64
CA ARG A 36 -26.95 4.31 8.96
C ARG A 36 -25.50 4.66 9.30
N ARG A 37 -24.63 4.82 8.30
CA ARG A 37 -23.30 5.42 8.49
C ARG A 37 -23.28 6.85 7.97
N SER A 38 -22.96 7.77 8.88
CA SER A 38 -22.73 9.18 8.61
C SER A 38 -21.43 9.36 7.82
N MET A 39 -21.55 9.52 6.50
CA MET A 39 -20.63 10.37 5.74
C MET A 39 -21.39 11.64 5.39
N HIS A 40 -20.75 12.78 5.59
CA HIS A 40 -21.33 14.10 5.41
C HIS A 40 -22.08 14.23 4.06
N SER A 41 -23.42 14.18 4.15
CA SER A 41 -24.41 14.61 3.16
C SER A 41 -24.64 13.71 1.93
N VAL A 42 -25.10 12.48 2.14
CA VAL A 42 -25.81 11.70 1.11
C VAL A 42 -26.93 10.91 1.79
N VAL A 43 -28.19 11.08 1.38
CA VAL A 43 -29.30 10.22 1.80
C VAL A 43 -29.68 9.36 0.60
N ALA A 44 -29.39 8.06 0.67
CA ALA A 44 -29.90 7.07 -0.26
C ALA A 44 -31.11 6.39 0.38
N ILE A 45 -32.27 6.40 -0.29
CA ILE A 45 -33.45 5.64 0.12
C ILE A 45 -33.61 4.48 -0.85
N ALA A 46 -33.60 3.26 -0.34
CA ALA A 46 -33.92 2.05 -1.10
C ALA A 46 -35.37 1.64 -0.79
N GLN A 47 -36.16 1.32 -1.82
CA GLN A 47 -37.47 0.70 -1.65
C GLN A 47 -37.47 -0.66 -2.35
N VAL A 48 -37.87 -1.71 -1.62
CA VAL A 48 -38.04 -3.06 -2.16
C VAL A 48 -39.44 -3.18 -2.77
N THR A 49 -39.53 -3.49 -4.06
CA THR A 49 -40.80 -3.90 -4.68
C THR A 49 -40.86 -5.43 -4.75
N LYS A 50 -42.07 -5.99 -4.83
CA LYS A 50 -42.38 -7.44 -4.73
C LYS A 50 -41.72 -8.33 -5.82
N GLU A 51 -40.95 -7.77 -6.74
CA GLU A 51 -40.28 -8.49 -7.83
C GLU A 51 -38.74 -8.46 -7.72
N ASN A 52 -38.17 -8.28 -6.52
CA ASN A 52 -36.72 -8.37 -6.26
C ASN A 52 -35.83 -7.47 -7.15
N GLN A 53 -36.34 -6.33 -7.62
CA GLN A 53 -35.51 -5.27 -8.21
C GLN A 53 -35.24 -4.17 -7.18
N PHE A 54 -33.95 -3.85 -6.98
CA PHE A 54 -33.52 -2.73 -6.14
C PHE A 54 -33.26 -1.52 -7.03
N ILE A 55 -33.98 -0.42 -6.77
CA ILE A 55 -33.72 0.87 -7.42
C ILE A 55 -33.02 1.77 -6.41
N PHE A 56 -31.79 2.20 -6.73
CA PHE A 56 -31.04 3.16 -5.94
C PHE A 56 -31.12 4.55 -6.56
N TRP A 57 -31.48 5.56 -5.78
CA TRP A 57 -31.41 6.97 -6.20
C TRP A 57 -30.34 7.69 -5.40
N ARG A 58 -29.41 8.34 -6.11
CA ARG A 58 -28.41 9.23 -5.50
C ARG A 58 -28.88 10.68 -5.69
N THR A 59 -29.10 11.40 -4.59
CA THR A 59 -29.22 12.86 -4.64
C THR A 59 -27.82 13.46 -4.56
N VAL A 60 -27.45 14.27 -5.56
CA VAL A 60 -26.16 14.98 -5.60
C VAL A 60 -26.25 16.22 -4.71
N LYS A 61 -25.24 16.41 -3.88
CA LYS A 61 -25.05 17.59 -3.02
C LYS A 61 -25.04 18.85 -3.90
N GLY A 62 -26.02 19.73 -3.73
CA GLY A 62 -26.23 20.91 -4.59
C GLY A 62 -27.49 20.87 -5.45
N ALA A 63 -28.26 19.78 -5.43
CA ALA A 63 -29.59 19.76 -6.02
C ALA A 63 -30.48 20.79 -5.30
N SER A 64 -31.01 21.77 -6.05
CA SER A 64 -31.87 22.81 -5.50
C SER A 64 -33.04 22.18 -4.73
N LYS A 65 -33.58 22.88 -3.71
CA LYS A 65 -34.74 22.40 -2.93
C LYS A 65 -35.93 22.00 -3.83
N LEU A 66 -35.97 22.51 -5.06
CA LEU A 66 -36.94 22.17 -6.11
C LEU A 66 -36.80 20.71 -6.59
N CYS A 67 -35.56 20.22 -6.78
CA CYS A 67 -35.29 18.87 -7.29
C CYS A 67 -35.72 17.77 -6.30
N CYS A 68 -35.45 17.96 -5.00
CA CYS A 68 -35.95 17.07 -3.95
C CYS A 68 -37.48 17.08 -3.82
N ARG A 69 -38.14 18.22 -4.10
CA ARG A 69 -39.60 18.35 -4.04
C ARG A 69 -40.30 17.68 -5.22
N ILE A 70 -39.71 17.75 -6.41
CA ILE A 70 -40.19 17.04 -7.61
C ILE A 70 -40.09 15.52 -7.41
N LEU A 71 -38.97 15.03 -6.86
CA LEU A 71 -38.80 13.61 -6.51
C LEU A 71 -39.81 13.12 -5.48
N PHE A 72 -40.18 13.97 -4.50
CA PHE A 72 -41.21 13.65 -3.52
C PHE A 72 -42.62 13.60 -4.15
N LEU A 73 -42.90 14.47 -5.12
CA LEU A 73 -44.15 14.44 -5.90
C LEU A 73 -44.24 13.19 -6.78
N GLU A 74 -43.16 12.81 -7.45
CA GLU A 74 -43.04 11.56 -8.23
C GLU A 74 -43.33 10.33 -7.34
N LEU A 75 -42.76 10.27 -6.13
CA LEU A 75 -43.01 9.18 -5.17
C LEU A 75 -44.47 9.12 -4.71
N ILE A 76 -45.11 10.28 -4.50
CA ILE A 76 -46.54 10.37 -4.16
C ILE A 76 -47.40 9.90 -5.35
N LEU A 77 -47.05 10.29 -6.58
CA LEU A 77 -47.75 9.86 -7.79
C LEU A 77 -47.60 8.36 -8.05
N ILE A 78 -46.43 7.77 -7.79
CA ILE A 78 -46.20 6.32 -7.86
C ILE A 78 -47.02 5.57 -6.80
N ARG A 79 -47.09 6.10 -5.57
CA ARG A 79 -47.98 5.56 -4.51
C ARG A 79 -49.45 5.65 -4.91
N LEU A 80 -49.90 6.74 -5.54
CA LEU A 80 -51.28 6.93 -6.00
C LEU A 80 -51.64 5.99 -7.16
N ARG A 81 -50.72 5.74 -8.11
CA ARG A 81 -50.89 4.72 -9.16
C ARG A 81 -51.07 3.32 -8.58
N ASN A 82 -50.32 2.98 -7.53
CA ASN A 82 -50.45 1.69 -6.85
C ASN A 82 -51.75 1.57 -6.03
N VAL A 83 -52.33 2.68 -5.56
CA VAL A 83 -53.64 2.69 -4.88
C VAL A 83 -54.80 2.50 -5.88
N GLN A 84 -54.64 2.88 -7.15
CA GLN A 84 -55.64 2.62 -8.20
C GLN A 84 -55.75 1.15 -8.61
N ALA A 85 -54.80 0.29 -8.21
CA ALA A 85 -54.83 -1.16 -8.49
C ALA A 85 -55.67 -1.98 -7.49
N MET A 86 -56.14 -1.39 -6.39
CA MET A 86 -57.14 -1.99 -5.50
C MET A 86 -58.48 -1.31 -5.76
N GLY A 87 -59.32 -1.95 -6.58
CA GLY A 87 -60.62 -1.42 -6.96
C GLY A 87 -61.51 -1.17 -5.76
N TYR A 88 -61.85 0.08 -5.49
CA TYR A 88 -63.13 0.53 -4.92
C TYR A 88 -63.26 2.07 -5.10
N CYS A 89 -64.40 2.50 -5.63
CA CYS A 89 -64.82 3.89 -5.85
C CYS A 89 -64.54 4.84 -4.68
N LYS A 90 -63.85 5.97 -4.93
CA LYS A 90 -64.20 7.32 -4.41
C LYS A 90 -63.62 8.44 -5.31
N ALA A 91 -64.32 8.74 -6.41
CA ALA A 91 -64.04 9.88 -7.30
C ALA A 91 -63.87 11.27 -6.60
N PRO A 92 -64.49 11.57 -5.44
CA PRO A 92 -64.32 12.88 -4.79
C PRO A 92 -62.95 13.09 -4.15
N CYS A 93 -62.31 12.03 -3.63
CA CYS A 93 -61.03 12.14 -2.92
C CYS A 93 -59.87 12.41 -3.89
N VAL A 94 -59.92 11.82 -5.09
CA VAL A 94 -58.91 12.07 -6.14
C VAL A 94 -59.05 13.50 -6.67
N PHE A 95 -60.28 13.99 -6.83
CA PHE A 95 -60.53 15.36 -7.28
C PHE A 95 -60.05 16.42 -6.27
N LEU A 96 -60.29 16.20 -4.98
CA LEU A 96 -59.77 17.05 -3.90
C LEU A 96 -58.25 17.02 -3.80
N LEU A 97 -57.62 15.86 -4.02
CA LEU A 97 -56.17 15.73 -4.05
C LEU A 97 -55.57 16.46 -5.27
N CYS A 98 -56.21 16.34 -6.44
CA CYS A 98 -55.81 17.05 -7.66
C CYS A 98 -55.98 18.57 -7.52
N LEU A 99 -57.04 19.03 -6.86
CA LEU A 99 -57.22 20.45 -6.52
C LEU A 99 -56.16 20.93 -5.54
N PHE A 100 -55.82 20.15 -4.50
CA PHE A 100 -54.73 20.48 -3.57
C PHE A 100 -53.37 20.56 -4.27
N ILE A 101 -53.07 19.62 -5.17
CA ILE A 101 -51.84 19.61 -5.97
C ILE A 101 -51.82 20.81 -6.92
N SER A 102 -52.93 21.11 -7.59
CA SER A 102 -53.09 22.26 -8.50
C SER A 102 -53.01 23.61 -7.78
N PHE A 103 -53.45 23.70 -6.52
CA PHE A 103 -53.37 24.92 -5.71
C PHE A 103 -52.01 25.09 -5.00
N CYS A 104 -51.30 23.99 -4.71
CA CYS A 104 -49.99 24.02 -4.05
C CYS A 104 -48.81 24.14 -5.02
N LEU A 105 -48.91 23.63 -6.26
CA LEU A 105 -47.87 23.74 -7.29
C LEU A 105 -47.51 25.19 -7.69
N PRO A 106 -48.46 26.11 -7.96
CA PRO A 106 -48.10 27.47 -8.39
C PRO A 106 -47.45 28.29 -7.27
N ARG A 107 -47.68 27.94 -5.98
CA ARG A 107 -47.02 28.62 -4.85
C ARG A 107 -45.60 28.16 -4.57
N GLN A 108 -45.16 27.02 -5.09
CA GLN A 108 -43.78 26.54 -4.94
C GLN A 108 -42.89 26.86 -6.14
N LEU A 109 -43.48 27.26 -7.28
CA LEU A 109 -42.74 27.69 -8.47
C LEU A 109 -42.23 29.14 -8.37
N LEU A 110 -42.76 29.95 -7.44
CA LEU A 110 -42.23 31.28 -7.10
C LEU A 110 -41.34 31.19 -5.85
N ALA A 111 -40.41 30.25 -5.81
CA ALA A 111 -39.17 30.53 -5.13
C ALA A 111 -38.32 31.30 -6.14
N ASP A 112 -38.44 32.63 -6.13
CA ASP A 112 -37.42 33.50 -6.70
C ASP A 112 -36.14 33.17 -5.92
N GLU A 113 -35.36 32.22 -6.43
CA GLU A 113 -33.97 32.09 -6.06
C GLU A 113 -33.33 33.35 -6.66
N VAL A 114 -33.35 34.43 -5.88
CA VAL A 114 -32.61 35.65 -6.21
C VAL A 114 -31.17 35.20 -6.28
N ASP A 115 -30.72 34.89 -7.48
CA ASP A 115 -29.34 34.65 -7.82
C ASP A 115 -28.65 36.01 -7.69
N LYS A 116 -28.40 36.41 -6.44
CA LYS A 116 -27.64 37.61 -6.13
C LYS A 116 -26.27 37.33 -6.68
N ASN A 117 -25.98 37.83 -7.88
CA ASN A 117 -24.64 38.00 -8.40
C ASN A 117 -23.85 38.86 -7.43
N LEU A 118 -23.34 38.24 -6.36
CA LEU A 118 -22.48 38.85 -5.38
C LEU A 118 -21.17 39.19 -6.10
N THR A 119 -21.08 40.44 -6.53
CA THR A 119 -19.91 40.95 -7.22
C THR A 119 -18.87 41.26 -6.14
N ALA A 120 -17.94 40.33 -5.93
CA ALA A 120 -16.79 40.58 -5.06
C ALA A 120 -15.74 41.40 -5.82
N GLN A 121 -15.30 42.52 -5.25
CA GLN A 121 -14.23 43.34 -5.81
C GLN A 121 -12.96 43.13 -4.98
N LEU A 122 -11.84 42.79 -5.64
CA LEU A 122 -10.51 42.68 -5.04
C LEU A 122 -9.69 43.89 -5.49
N PHE A 123 -9.36 44.78 -4.54
CA PHE A 123 -8.46 45.90 -4.78
C PHE A 123 -7.05 45.51 -4.34
N ILE A 124 -6.07 45.59 -5.25
CA ILE A 124 -4.67 45.28 -4.99
C ILE A 124 -3.87 46.58 -5.05
N ASP A 125 -3.22 46.95 -3.94
CA ASP A 125 -2.27 48.06 -3.87
C ASP A 125 -0.87 47.55 -4.24
N ALA A 126 -0.32 48.08 -5.33
CA ALA A 126 1.00 47.72 -5.86
C ALA A 126 2.05 48.83 -5.62
N SER A 127 1.79 49.78 -4.72
CA SER A 127 2.74 50.86 -4.40
C SER A 127 3.97 50.35 -3.64
N GLU A 128 5.15 50.83 -4.02
CA GLU A 128 6.42 50.43 -3.37
C GLU A 128 6.47 50.80 -1.88
N GLN A 129 5.80 51.88 -1.50
CA GLN A 129 5.71 52.38 -0.12
C GLN A 129 4.97 51.42 0.83
N SER A 130 4.09 50.57 0.28
CA SER A 130 3.33 49.54 1.01
C SER A 130 4.01 48.15 0.94
N SER A 131 5.07 48.02 0.13
CA SER A 131 5.73 46.74 -0.11
C SER A 131 6.66 46.33 1.05
N ARG A 132 6.72 45.01 1.31
CA ARG A 132 7.73 44.41 2.20
C ARG A 132 8.46 43.30 1.46
N PRO A 133 9.78 43.16 1.62
CA PRO A 133 10.51 42.07 1.01
C PRO A 133 10.02 40.73 1.59
N ILE A 134 9.72 39.79 0.70
CA ILE A 134 9.39 38.41 1.10
C ILE A 134 10.65 37.75 1.65
N PRO A 135 10.63 37.19 2.87
CA PRO A 135 11.78 36.49 3.41
C PRO A 135 12.21 35.33 2.51
N GLN A 136 13.51 35.17 2.31
CA GLN A 136 14.05 34.02 1.55
C GLN A 136 13.72 32.67 2.21
N THR A 137 13.43 32.68 3.51
CA THR A 137 13.02 31.52 4.31
C THR A 137 11.51 31.31 4.37
N LEU A 138 10.73 32.03 3.55
CA LEU A 138 9.27 31.87 3.56
C LEU A 138 8.84 30.43 3.22
N PHE A 139 9.61 29.76 2.37
CA PHE A 139 9.39 28.37 1.98
C PHE A 139 10.55 27.49 2.44
N GLY A 140 10.21 26.31 2.96
CA GLY A 140 11.16 25.32 3.43
C GLY A 140 10.54 23.92 3.42
N ILE A 141 11.33 22.94 3.84
CA ILE A 141 10.93 21.54 3.92
C ILE A 141 10.97 21.12 5.39
N PHE A 142 9.91 20.45 5.84
CA PHE A 142 9.89 19.73 7.11
C PHE A 142 10.11 18.25 6.82
N PHE A 143 10.96 17.60 7.60
CA PHE A 143 11.27 16.18 7.45
C PHE A 143 11.13 15.46 8.79
N GLU A 144 10.38 14.38 8.79
CA GLU A 144 10.33 13.38 9.85
C GLU A 144 10.33 11.98 9.22
N GLU A 145 10.73 10.96 9.98
CA GLU A 145 10.58 9.58 9.54
C GLU A 145 9.11 9.15 9.70
N ILE A 146 8.33 9.39 8.66
CA ILE A 146 6.94 8.98 8.55
C ILE A 146 6.70 8.37 7.17
N ASN A 147 6.00 7.24 7.13
CA ASN A 147 5.66 6.55 5.89
C ASN A 147 6.88 6.20 5.01
N HIS A 148 8.01 5.79 5.61
CA HIS A 148 9.25 5.47 4.89
C HIS A 148 9.84 6.67 4.12
N ALA A 149 9.70 7.88 4.66
CA ALA A 149 10.26 9.09 4.04
C ALA A 149 11.80 9.12 4.09
N GLY A 150 12.42 8.52 5.11
CA GLY A 150 13.86 8.32 5.18
C GLY A 150 14.23 6.92 4.70
N ALA A 151 14.06 5.92 5.56
CA ALA A 151 14.35 4.53 5.22
C ALA A 151 13.32 3.96 4.22
N GLY A 152 13.77 3.62 3.01
CA GLY A 152 12.90 3.27 1.89
C GLY A 152 12.45 4.46 1.04
N GLY A 153 12.92 5.67 1.37
CA GLY A 153 12.65 6.92 0.67
C GLY A 153 13.92 7.69 0.37
N LEU A 154 14.18 8.76 1.13
CA LEU A 154 15.32 9.67 0.91
C LEU A 154 16.69 8.99 1.12
N TRP A 155 16.77 8.01 2.01
CA TRP A 155 17.99 7.25 2.24
C TRP A 155 18.10 6.11 1.23
N ALA A 156 19.19 6.12 0.45
CA ALA A 156 19.41 5.22 -0.69
C ALA A 156 19.70 3.74 -0.33
N GLU A 157 19.53 3.34 0.92
CA GLU A 157 19.63 1.94 1.32
C GLU A 157 18.48 1.15 0.70
N LEU A 158 18.82 0.07 -0.01
CA LEU A 158 17.84 -0.80 -0.65
C LEU A 158 17.39 -1.92 0.28
N VAL A 159 18.25 -2.36 1.21
CA VAL A 159 17.94 -3.46 2.12
C VAL A 159 17.07 -2.97 3.27
N SER A 160 15.85 -3.48 3.32
CA SER A 160 15.00 -3.34 4.51
C SER A 160 15.47 -4.32 5.57
N ASN A 161 15.37 -3.95 6.85
CA ASN A 161 15.77 -4.84 7.93
C ASN A 161 17.26 -5.25 7.93
N ARG A 162 18.18 -4.30 7.72
CA ARG A 162 19.63 -4.55 7.53
C ARG A 162 20.50 -4.81 8.77
N GLY A 163 20.11 -4.34 9.95
CA GLY A 163 20.85 -4.56 11.20
C GLY A 163 20.77 -3.45 12.25
N SER A 164 19.71 -2.63 12.30
CA SER A 164 19.60 -1.54 13.27
C SER A 164 18.38 -1.68 14.20
N LYS A 165 18.56 -1.20 15.43
CA LYS A 165 17.72 -1.36 16.61
C LYS A 165 16.25 -0.94 16.43
N CYS A 166 15.31 -1.78 16.88
CA CYS A 166 13.97 -1.34 17.28
C CYS A 166 14.07 -0.45 18.54
N VAL A 167 13.72 0.83 18.42
CA VAL A 167 13.58 1.69 19.60
C VAL A 167 12.12 1.62 20.07
N PRO A 168 11.82 1.17 21.30
CA PRO A 168 10.46 1.18 21.79
C PRO A 168 9.95 2.62 21.86
N PHE A 169 8.90 2.94 21.10
CA PHE A 169 8.18 4.20 21.29
C PHE A 169 7.13 4.00 22.37
N GLY A 170 7.28 4.69 23.50
CA GLY A 170 6.30 4.75 24.57
C GLY A 170 6.68 4.01 25.86
N ARG A 171 6.62 4.72 26.98
CA ARG A 171 6.53 4.09 28.30
C ARG A 171 5.12 3.52 28.46
N GLY A 172 5.00 2.19 28.47
CA GLY A 172 3.95 1.50 29.24
C GLY A 172 2.58 1.27 28.61
N LEU A 173 2.45 1.17 27.27
CA LEU A 173 1.22 0.63 26.68
C LEU A 173 1.52 -0.11 25.37
N ASP A 174 1.02 -1.34 25.25
CA ASP A 174 1.30 -2.36 24.21
C ASP A 174 0.81 -2.00 22.78
N ILE A 175 1.06 -0.78 22.31
CA ILE A 175 0.80 -0.34 20.93
C ILE A 175 2.06 0.35 20.35
N GLY A 176 3.22 -0.25 20.58
CA GLY A 176 4.50 0.19 20.01
C GLY A 176 4.78 -0.52 18.69
N GLY A 177 4.56 0.15 17.57
CA GLY A 177 5.09 -0.30 16.28
C GLY A 177 6.63 -0.27 16.31
N CYS A 178 7.26 -1.32 15.79
CA CYS A 178 8.71 -1.35 15.59
C CYS A 178 9.06 -0.49 14.37
N VAL A 179 9.88 0.53 14.54
CA VAL A 179 10.63 1.14 13.45
C VAL A 179 12.09 0.81 13.72
N GLY A 180 12.56 -0.27 13.10
CA GLY A 180 13.89 -0.80 13.28
C GLY A 180 14.22 -1.71 12.11
N ASP A 181 15.11 -1.24 11.24
CA ASP A 181 15.55 -1.98 10.07
C ASP A 181 16.73 -2.90 10.44
N GLY A 182 16.50 -4.01 11.15
CA GLY A 182 17.46 -5.11 11.34
C GLY A 182 16.90 -6.47 11.80
N PHE A 183 17.70 -7.55 11.68
CA PHE A 183 17.36 -8.91 12.14
C PHE A 183 16.82 -9.03 13.59
N GLU A 184 16.86 -7.94 14.36
CA GLU A 184 16.24 -7.69 15.66
C GLU A 184 14.70 -7.75 15.67
N ALA A 185 14.01 -7.62 14.53
CA ALA A 185 12.56 -7.90 14.43
C ALA A 185 12.21 -9.33 14.92
N GLY A 186 13.22 -10.22 14.95
CA GLY A 186 13.16 -11.60 15.43
C GLY A 186 13.21 -11.77 16.92
N GLY A 187 13.81 -10.81 17.63
CA GLY A 187 14.22 -11.00 19.01
C GLY A 187 14.98 -12.31 19.23
N ALA A 188 14.87 -12.86 20.44
CA ALA A 188 15.38 -14.19 20.78
C ALA A 188 14.32 -15.29 20.57
N ASN A 189 13.23 -14.99 19.86
CA ASN A 189 12.07 -15.87 19.77
C ASN A 189 12.33 -17.03 18.81
N ILE A 190 11.73 -18.17 19.11
CA ILE A 190 11.63 -19.32 18.24
C ILE A 190 10.15 -19.52 17.92
N PRO A 191 9.72 -19.41 16.64
CA PRO A 191 10.57 -19.21 15.46
C PRO A 191 11.11 -17.78 15.35
N SER A 192 12.32 -17.65 14.79
CA SER A 192 12.98 -16.36 14.56
C SER A 192 12.19 -15.55 13.54
N ASN A 193 11.72 -14.35 13.91
CA ASN A 193 11.07 -13.44 12.95
C ASN A 193 12.12 -12.66 12.15
N ILE A 194 12.39 -13.08 10.92
CA ILE A 194 13.39 -12.42 10.06
C ILE A 194 12.76 -11.45 9.04
N ASP A 195 11.46 -11.13 9.16
CA ASP A 195 10.73 -10.27 8.21
C ASP A 195 11.49 -8.96 7.90
N PRO A 196 11.58 -8.52 6.63
CA PRO A 196 11.00 -9.10 5.42
C PRO A 196 11.93 -10.11 4.72
N TRP A 197 12.99 -10.58 5.39
CA TRP A 197 13.83 -11.63 4.83
C TRP A 197 13.07 -12.93 4.69
N SER A 198 13.41 -13.69 3.67
CA SER A 198 12.75 -14.95 3.33
C SER A 198 13.77 -15.98 2.88
N ILE A 199 13.42 -17.25 3.07
CA ILE A 199 14.30 -18.40 2.83
C ILE A 199 14.20 -18.82 1.36
N ILE A 200 15.33 -19.16 0.75
CA ILE A 200 15.44 -19.84 -0.54
C ILE A 200 15.85 -21.29 -0.25
N GLY A 201 14.94 -22.22 -0.46
CA GLY A 201 15.12 -23.63 -0.11
C GLY A 201 13.98 -24.13 0.77
N ASP A 202 14.14 -25.34 1.27
CA ASP A 202 13.19 -26.00 2.17
C ASP A 202 13.88 -26.40 3.49
N GLU A 203 13.10 -26.89 4.44
CA GLU A 203 13.61 -27.31 5.76
C GLU A 203 14.59 -28.50 5.69
N SER A 204 14.62 -29.23 4.56
CA SER A 204 15.58 -30.33 4.35
C SER A 204 16.95 -29.85 3.87
N SER A 205 17.02 -28.64 3.31
CA SER A 205 18.22 -28.09 2.68
C SER A 205 18.82 -26.92 3.45
N ILE A 206 18.00 -26.17 4.21
CA ILE A 206 18.45 -24.99 4.95
C ILE A 206 17.59 -24.74 6.19
N ILE A 207 18.26 -24.38 7.29
CA ILE A 207 17.63 -23.87 8.51
C ILE A 207 18.13 -22.45 8.75
N VAL A 208 17.20 -21.49 8.85
CA VAL A 208 17.51 -20.09 9.14
C VAL A 208 16.98 -19.71 10.52
N SER A 209 17.83 -19.08 11.32
CA SER A 209 17.51 -18.62 12.68
C SER A 209 18.27 -17.34 13.01
N THR A 210 17.99 -16.75 14.16
CA THR A 210 18.74 -15.61 14.70
C THR A 210 19.41 -16.00 16.03
N ASP A 211 20.62 -15.50 16.27
CA ASP A 211 21.30 -15.69 17.55
C ASP A 211 22.07 -14.43 17.98
N ARG A 212 22.57 -14.42 19.23
CA ARG A 212 23.25 -13.24 19.83
C ARG A 212 24.76 -13.22 19.60
N SER A 213 25.23 -13.66 18.43
CA SER A 213 26.66 -13.82 18.15
C SER A 213 27.34 -12.63 17.46
N SER A 214 26.60 -11.56 17.16
CA SER A 214 27.13 -10.40 16.44
C SER A 214 28.33 -9.73 17.16
N CYS A 215 29.29 -9.27 16.36
CA CYS A 215 30.43 -8.47 16.84
C CYS A 215 30.02 -7.05 17.27
N PHE A 216 28.87 -6.53 16.87
CA PHE A 216 28.45 -5.18 17.19
C PHE A 216 27.90 -5.09 18.62
N GLU A 217 28.29 -4.07 19.38
CA GLU A 217 27.80 -3.92 20.76
C GLU A 217 26.34 -3.48 20.85
N ARG A 218 25.91 -2.66 19.88
CA ARG A 218 24.58 -2.05 19.86
C ARG A 218 23.50 -2.91 19.22
N ASN A 219 23.89 -3.87 18.38
CA ASN A 219 23.04 -4.90 17.78
C ASN A 219 23.76 -6.22 18.01
N LYS A 220 23.20 -7.09 18.84
CA LYS A 220 23.82 -8.37 19.16
C LYS A 220 23.27 -9.51 18.30
N VAL A 221 22.18 -9.27 17.57
CA VAL A 221 21.50 -10.29 16.76
C VAL A 221 22.14 -10.42 15.39
N ALA A 222 22.54 -11.65 15.07
CA ALA A 222 23.01 -12.07 13.75
C ALA A 222 22.05 -13.08 13.14
N LEU A 223 21.93 -13.08 11.82
CA LEU A 223 21.23 -14.15 11.10
C LEU A 223 22.17 -15.34 10.98
N LYS A 224 21.74 -16.50 11.46
CA LYS A 224 22.42 -17.78 11.32
C LYS A 224 21.74 -18.61 10.23
N MET A 225 22.53 -18.97 9.23
CA MET A 225 22.16 -19.85 8.13
C MET A 225 22.90 -21.17 8.27
N GLU A 226 22.16 -22.26 8.44
CA GLU A 226 22.68 -23.62 8.53
C GLU A 226 22.27 -24.40 7.29
N VAL A 227 23.23 -24.63 6.40
CA VAL A 227 23.03 -25.29 5.11
C VAL A 227 23.30 -26.77 5.25
N LEU A 228 22.26 -27.57 4.99
CA LEU A 228 22.23 -29.02 5.16
C LEU A 228 22.52 -29.78 3.87
N CYS A 229 22.30 -29.14 2.72
CA CYS A 229 22.60 -29.70 1.41
C CYS A 229 24.07 -29.45 1.00
N ASN A 230 24.57 -30.24 0.06
CA ASN A 230 25.89 -30.09 -0.53
C ASN A 230 25.86 -30.32 -2.05
N SER A 231 27.00 -30.16 -2.72
CA SER A 231 27.13 -30.38 -4.17
C SER A 231 27.51 -31.81 -4.57
N GLU A 232 28.01 -32.63 -3.64
CA GLU A 232 28.61 -33.95 -3.94
C GLU A 232 28.00 -35.11 -3.12
N ASP A 233 27.04 -34.84 -2.23
CA ASP A 233 26.45 -35.82 -1.31
C ASP A 233 25.02 -36.25 -1.72
N THR A 234 24.41 -37.16 -0.94
CA THR A 234 23.03 -37.65 -1.15
C THR A 234 21.94 -36.59 -0.97
N HIS A 235 22.24 -35.45 -0.32
CA HIS A 235 21.37 -34.26 -0.23
C HIS A 235 21.93 -33.14 -1.13
N ILE A 236 21.56 -33.18 -2.40
CA ILE A 236 22.06 -32.24 -3.42
C ILE A 236 21.32 -30.90 -3.30
N CYS A 237 22.06 -29.78 -3.26
CA CYS A 237 21.44 -28.46 -3.30
C CYS A 237 20.72 -28.20 -4.64
N PRO A 238 19.56 -27.53 -4.63
CA PRO A 238 18.86 -27.14 -5.85
C PRO A 238 19.72 -26.22 -6.73
N SER A 239 19.41 -26.19 -8.02
CA SER A 239 20.04 -25.28 -8.98
C SER A 239 19.90 -23.82 -8.53
N GLY A 240 21.03 -23.13 -8.34
CA GLY A 240 21.06 -21.76 -7.79
C GLY A 240 21.41 -21.69 -6.28
N GLY A 241 21.49 -22.84 -5.61
CA GLY A 241 21.83 -22.96 -4.20
C GLY A 241 20.64 -22.65 -3.28
N VAL A 242 20.91 -22.66 -1.98
CA VAL A 242 19.97 -22.28 -0.93
C VAL A 242 20.48 -21.06 -0.18
N GLY A 243 19.58 -20.32 0.47
CA GLY A 243 19.98 -19.15 1.22
C GLY A 243 18.83 -18.28 1.66
N ILE A 244 19.04 -16.97 1.57
CA ILE A 244 18.08 -15.95 1.98
C ILE A 244 17.96 -14.85 0.94
N TYR A 245 16.82 -14.16 0.94
CA TYR A 245 16.65 -12.94 0.16
C TYR A 245 15.97 -11.83 0.94
N ASN A 246 16.20 -10.60 0.50
CA ASN A 246 15.54 -9.40 0.99
C ASN A 246 14.82 -8.69 -0.18
N PRO A 247 13.51 -8.45 -0.08
CA PRO A 247 12.75 -7.73 -1.12
C PRO A 247 12.97 -6.21 -1.09
N GLY A 248 13.69 -5.68 -0.10
CA GLY A 248 13.84 -4.25 0.12
C GLY A 248 12.53 -3.62 0.61
N PHE A 249 12.31 -2.36 0.25
CA PHE A 249 11.10 -1.62 0.57
C PHE A 249 10.06 -1.81 -0.55
N TRP A 250 9.33 -2.93 -0.50
CA TRP A 250 8.35 -3.34 -1.52
C TRP A 250 8.91 -3.51 -2.94
N GLY A 251 10.17 -3.94 -3.04
CA GLY A 251 10.90 -4.13 -4.28
C GLY A 251 12.09 -3.19 -4.38
N MET A 252 13.15 -3.66 -5.03
CA MET A 252 14.33 -2.86 -5.34
C MET A 252 14.31 -2.43 -6.81
N ASN A 253 14.46 -1.12 -7.05
CA ASN A 253 14.64 -0.61 -8.41
C ASN A 253 16.10 -0.79 -8.86
N ILE A 254 16.32 -1.78 -9.72
CA ILE A 254 17.63 -2.08 -10.30
C ILE A 254 17.63 -1.63 -11.75
N GLU A 255 18.62 -0.82 -12.14
CA GLU A 255 18.70 -0.21 -13.47
C GLU A 255 19.94 -0.69 -14.21
N GLN A 256 19.76 -1.07 -15.48
CA GLN A 256 20.83 -1.53 -16.35
C GLN A 256 22.00 -0.54 -16.42
N GLY A 257 23.22 -1.04 -16.31
CA GLY A 257 24.46 -0.27 -16.35
C GLY A 257 24.76 0.51 -15.06
N LYS A 258 23.85 0.54 -14.09
CA LYS A 258 24.13 1.10 -12.76
C LYS A 258 24.90 0.09 -11.92
N SER A 259 25.75 0.64 -11.06
CA SER A 259 26.55 -0.13 -10.10
C SER A 259 26.03 0.06 -8.68
N TYR A 260 26.01 -1.03 -7.95
CA TYR A 260 25.53 -1.12 -6.59
C TYR A 260 26.62 -1.70 -5.70
N LYS A 261 26.83 -1.07 -4.54
CA LYS A 261 27.78 -1.52 -3.52
C LYS A 261 27.03 -2.31 -2.47
N ILE A 262 27.41 -3.57 -2.32
CA ILE A 262 26.87 -4.47 -1.32
C ILE A 262 27.95 -4.66 -0.25
N VAL A 263 27.56 -4.47 1.00
CA VAL A 263 28.44 -4.63 2.17
C VAL A 263 27.73 -5.51 3.18
N PHE A 264 28.43 -6.47 3.76
CA PHE A 264 27.91 -7.26 4.87
C PHE A 264 29.06 -7.78 5.73
N TYR A 265 28.74 -8.16 6.97
CA TYR A 265 29.65 -8.88 7.84
C TYR A 265 29.30 -10.35 7.80
N VAL A 266 30.33 -11.19 7.68
CA VAL A 266 30.18 -12.64 7.63
C VAL A 266 31.10 -13.32 8.63
N ARG A 267 30.61 -14.40 9.23
CA ARG A 267 31.40 -15.37 10.00
C ARG A 267 30.97 -16.76 9.58
N SER A 268 31.87 -17.74 9.56
CA SER A 268 31.51 -19.13 9.27
C SER A 268 32.38 -20.10 10.05
N THR A 269 31.86 -21.32 10.29
CA THR A 269 32.64 -22.44 10.82
C THR A 269 33.56 -23.07 9.78
N GLY A 270 33.36 -22.79 8.49
CA GLY A 270 34.11 -23.38 7.39
C GLY A 270 34.46 -22.37 6.29
N ALA A 271 34.99 -22.89 5.19
CA ALA A 271 35.22 -22.07 4.00
C ALA A 271 33.88 -21.73 3.32
N ILE A 272 33.74 -20.49 2.86
CA ILE A 272 32.50 -20.01 2.25
C ILE A 272 32.64 -19.90 0.72
N ASP A 273 31.52 -20.09 0.03
CA ASP A 273 31.33 -19.78 -1.39
C ASP A 273 29.91 -19.22 -1.52
N ILE A 274 29.77 -17.90 -1.42
CA ILE A 274 28.49 -17.20 -1.33
C ILE A 274 28.25 -16.45 -2.62
N SER A 275 27.16 -16.76 -3.32
CA SER A 275 26.65 -16.00 -4.43
C SER A 275 25.83 -14.82 -3.91
N VAL A 276 26.21 -13.62 -4.31
CA VAL A 276 25.51 -12.36 -4.02
C VAL A 276 24.91 -11.87 -5.32
N SER A 277 23.58 -11.72 -5.38
CA SER A 277 22.89 -11.39 -6.63
C SER A 277 21.66 -10.51 -6.44
N PHE A 278 21.40 -9.66 -7.42
CA PHE A 278 20.07 -9.08 -7.62
C PHE A 278 19.28 -9.95 -8.59
N THR A 279 18.04 -10.28 -8.21
CA THR A 279 17.11 -11.02 -9.06
C THR A 279 15.78 -10.30 -9.16
N SER A 280 14.94 -10.68 -10.13
CA SER A 280 13.51 -10.38 -10.11
C SER A 280 12.86 -10.85 -8.81
N SER A 281 11.69 -10.29 -8.48
CA SER A 281 10.94 -10.64 -7.27
C SER A 281 10.58 -12.13 -7.15
N ASP A 282 10.43 -12.84 -8.26
CA ASP A 282 10.23 -14.30 -8.31
C ASP A 282 11.52 -15.12 -8.22
N GLY A 283 12.69 -14.49 -8.44
CA GLY A 283 14.00 -15.15 -8.47
C GLY A 283 14.38 -15.83 -9.78
N LEU A 284 13.55 -15.73 -10.82
CA LEU A 284 13.80 -16.43 -12.08
C LEU A 284 14.83 -15.72 -12.95
N GLN A 285 14.85 -14.39 -12.92
CA GLN A 285 15.75 -13.55 -13.70
C GLN A 285 16.87 -13.03 -12.81
N THR A 286 18.12 -13.34 -13.15
CA THR A 286 19.30 -12.77 -12.48
C THR A 286 19.77 -11.51 -13.20
N LEU A 287 19.74 -10.38 -12.51
CA LEU A 287 20.11 -9.07 -13.05
C LEU A 287 21.60 -8.80 -12.90
N SER A 288 22.19 -9.27 -11.80
CA SER A 288 23.63 -9.24 -11.53
C SER A 288 23.97 -10.30 -10.49
N SER A 289 25.18 -10.83 -10.54
CA SER A 289 25.65 -11.84 -9.59
C SER A 289 27.18 -11.82 -9.52
N THR A 290 27.70 -12.08 -8.32
CA THR A 290 29.13 -12.33 -8.07
C THR A 290 29.28 -13.36 -6.97
N ASN A 291 30.40 -14.08 -6.96
CA ASN A 291 30.70 -15.09 -5.95
C ASN A 291 31.82 -14.61 -5.03
N ILE A 292 31.60 -14.71 -3.73
CA ILE A 292 32.60 -14.43 -2.71
C ILE A 292 33.09 -15.76 -2.12
N LYS A 293 34.39 -16.01 -2.28
CA LYS A 293 35.06 -17.17 -1.72
C LYS A 293 36.05 -16.71 -0.66
N ALA A 294 36.02 -17.35 0.50
CA ALA A 294 36.98 -17.11 1.57
C ALA A 294 37.30 -18.43 2.28
N SER A 295 38.55 -18.56 2.76
CA SER A 295 38.97 -19.74 3.50
C SER A 295 38.42 -19.72 4.93
N ALA A 296 38.38 -20.87 5.60
CA ALA A 296 37.87 -20.96 6.97
C ALA A 296 38.62 -20.04 7.96
N SER A 297 39.92 -19.81 7.75
CA SER A 297 40.69 -18.89 8.59
C SER A 297 40.24 -17.43 8.43
N ASP A 298 39.90 -17.02 7.21
CA ASP A 298 39.55 -15.62 6.90
C ASP A 298 38.19 -15.20 7.48
N VAL A 299 37.29 -16.17 7.67
CA VAL A 299 35.92 -15.96 8.19
C VAL A 299 35.65 -16.66 9.51
N SER A 300 36.70 -17.15 10.18
CA SER A 300 36.61 -17.70 11.54
C SER A 300 36.13 -16.66 12.55
N ASN A 301 36.51 -15.39 12.32
CA ASN A 301 36.00 -14.21 13.01
C ASN A 301 35.10 -13.39 12.07
N TRP A 302 34.34 -12.47 12.66
CA TRP A 302 33.51 -11.53 11.91
C TRP A 302 34.35 -10.67 10.97
N THR A 303 34.10 -10.82 9.67
CA THR A 303 34.86 -10.16 8.60
C THR A 303 33.91 -9.38 7.71
N LYS A 304 34.27 -8.13 7.42
CA LYS A 304 33.52 -7.28 6.50
C LYS A 304 33.84 -7.69 5.06
N MET A 305 32.80 -7.97 4.29
CA MET A 305 32.86 -8.21 2.85
C MET A 305 32.25 -7.02 2.10
N GLU A 306 32.83 -6.70 0.96
CA GLU A 306 32.37 -5.63 0.09
C GLU A 306 32.46 -6.09 -1.37
N VAL A 307 31.36 -5.93 -2.11
CA VAL A 307 31.31 -6.24 -3.54
C VAL A 307 30.59 -5.16 -4.32
N LEU A 308 31.00 -4.98 -5.56
CA LEU A 308 30.33 -4.14 -6.53
C LEU A 308 29.61 -5.02 -7.54
N LEU A 309 28.32 -4.79 -7.71
CA LEU A 309 27.48 -5.44 -8.72
C LEU A 309 27.07 -4.41 -9.77
N GLU A 310 27.38 -4.70 -11.03
CA GLU A 310 26.87 -3.96 -12.18
C GLU A 310 25.64 -4.68 -12.72
N ALA A 311 24.52 -3.97 -12.81
CA ALA A 311 23.26 -4.52 -13.29
C ALA A 311 23.28 -4.69 -14.82
N LYS A 312 22.97 -5.91 -15.29
CA LYS A 312 22.93 -6.24 -16.72
C LYS A 312 21.60 -5.85 -17.36
N GLU A 313 20.54 -5.78 -16.57
CA GLU A 313 19.16 -5.51 -17.00
C GLU A 313 18.43 -4.63 -15.98
N THR A 314 17.39 -3.93 -16.44
CA THR A 314 16.53 -3.10 -15.58
C THR A 314 15.34 -3.91 -15.08
N ASN A 315 15.10 -3.87 -13.77
CA ASN A 315 13.89 -4.40 -13.17
C ASN A 315 13.50 -3.56 -11.94
N HIS A 316 12.29 -3.01 -11.97
CA HIS A 316 11.76 -2.11 -10.95
C HIS A 316 11.24 -2.83 -9.69
N ASN A 317 11.16 -4.16 -9.73
CA ASN A 317 10.71 -4.98 -8.61
C ASN A 317 11.66 -6.17 -8.44
N SER A 318 12.81 -5.87 -7.85
CA SER A 318 13.90 -6.82 -7.62
C SER A 318 14.09 -7.14 -6.14
N ARG A 319 14.92 -8.14 -5.86
CA ARG A 319 15.34 -8.54 -4.51
C ARG A 319 16.84 -8.84 -4.47
N LEU A 320 17.47 -8.61 -3.33
CA LEU A 320 18.84 -9.04 -3.05
C LEU A 320 18.81 -10.48 -2.53
N GLN A 321 19.67 -11.35 -3.05
CA GLN A 321 19.81 -12.73 -2.61
C GLN A 321 21.24 -13.04 -2.19
N LEU A 322 21.38 -13.84 -1.13
CA LEU A 322 22.62 -14.44 -0.66
C LEU A 322 22.41 -15.95 -0.64
N THR A 323 23.05 -16.67 -1.56
CA THR A 323 22.90 -18.13 -1.68
C THR A 323 24.24 -18.86 -1.64
N THR A 324 24.22 -20.14 -1.29
CA THR A 324 25.39 -21.02 -1.35
C THR A 324 24.94 -22.45 -1.65
N SER A 325 25.86 -23.24 -2.18
CA SER A 325 25.70 -24.69 -2.36
C SER A 325 26.68 -25.49 -1.50
N LYS A 326 27.39 -24.82 -0.58
CA LYS A 326 28.29 -25.47 0.38
C LYS A 326 27.56 -25.73 1.69
N ASN A 327 27.73 -26.93 2.21
CA ASN A 327 27.26 -27.28 3.54
C ASN A 327 28.02 -26.49 4.62
N GLY A 328 27.35 -26.21 5.73
CA GLY A 328 27.96 -25.57 6.88
C GLY A 328 27.12 -24.45 7.48
N VAL A 329 27.71 -23.75 8.45
CA VAL A 329 27.05 -22.67 9.18
C VAL A 329 27.69 -21.34 8.83
N VAL A 330 26.86 -20.38 8.40
CA VAL A 330 27.25 -19.03 8.03
C VAL A 330 26.39 -18.04 8.81
N TRP A 331 27.03 -17.03 9.38
CA TRP A 331 26.35 -15.91 10.02
C TRP A 331 26.50 -14.66 9.19
N PHE A 332 25.42 -13.88 9.12
CA PHE A 332 25.37 -12.59 8.45
C PHE A 332 24.91 -11.49 9.41
N ASP A 333 25.47 -10.30 9.25
CA ASP A 333 25.03 -9.09 9.94
C ASP A 333 25.33 -7.84 9.09
N GLN A 334 24.62 -6.74 9.36
CA GLN A 334 24.78 -5.43 8.72
C GLN A 334 24.78 -5.52 7.18
N VAL A 335 23.81 -6.24 6.60
CA VAL A 335 23.71 -6.43 5.16
C VAL A 335 23.13 -5.17 4.52
N SER A 336 23.91 -4.50 3.68
CA SER A 336 23.57 -3.24 3.05
C SER A 336 23.76 -3.34 1.55
N ALA A 337 22.87 -2.71 0.78
CA ALA A 337 23.02 -2.53 -0.65
C ALA A 337 22.64 -1.09 -1.03
N MET A 338 23.59 -0.36 -1.60
CA MET A 338 23.39 1.04 -1.98
C MET A 338 23.80 1.26 -3.44
N PRO A 339 23.06 2.07 -4.23
CA PRO A 339 23.57 2.54 -5.51
C PRO A 339 24.83 3.37 -5.31
N LEU A 340 25.75 3.37 -6.28
CA LEU A 340 26.92 4.25 -6.26
C LEU A 340 26.58 5.69 -6.65
N ASP A 341 25.50 5.87 -7.42
CA ASP A 341 25.01 7.16 -7.88
C ASP A 341 24.04 7.74 -6.85
N THR A 342 24.58 8.32 -5.78
CA THR A 342 23.82 8.96 -4.70
C THR A 342 23.94 10.48 -4.74
N TYR A 343 22.88 11.15 -4.28
CA TYR A 343 22.89 12.60 -4.08
C TYR A 343 24.00 13.00 -3.10
N LYS A 344 24.71 14.10 -3.38
CA LYS A 344 25.89 14.56 -2.63
C LYS A 344 25.58 15.67 -1.64
#